data_AF-A0A9N7CJ04-F1
#
_entry.id   AF-A0A9N7CJ04-F1
#
_cell.length_a   1.000
_cell.length_b   1.000
_cell.length_c   1.000
_cell.angle_alpha   90.00
_cell.angle_beta   90.00
_cell.angle_gamma   90.00
#
_symmetry.space_group_name_H-M   'P 1'
#
loop_
_entity.id
_entity.type
_entity.pdbx_description
1 polymer ?
#
loop_
_entity_poly.entity_id
_entity_poly.type
_entity_poly.pdbx_seq_one_letter_code
_entity_poly.pdbx_strand_id
1 'polypeptide(L)'
;MPFPDESAIMSRDPHQRRTATLFVESWPAPAPDSPEMPPLAYPAPHVIACSNASVLLDLHRGDIDMVVWGRVVPDVWHKALAEAPSSQTVFDMSGTPDELADALASRAVIKAFPPLVLSDVAELLSLFSAVTQDCPQRLRLTTESLDDTGFEAVPGALRLVCCYGSASAEWCSYPDPNAGMTSTLDSFSVAFIKGSDGQDAGCLHRICHAGHDTTAPGIHLIIDTVRG
;
A
#
# COMPACT_ATOMS: atom_id res chain seq x y z
N MET A 1 53.54 -18.00 4.23
CA MET A 1 52.34 -17.53 4.95
C MET A 1 51.19 -17.52 3.96
N PRO A 2 50.41 -18.62 3.84
CA PRO A 2 49.22 -18.65 3.02
C PRO A 2 48.00 -18.17 3.83
N PHE A 3 47.10 -17.45 3.15
CA PHE A 3 45.84 -16.92 3.68
C PHE A 3 44.90 -18.05 4.14
N PRO A 4 44.13 -17.88 5.25
CA PRO A 4 43.17 -18.88 5.65
C PRO A 4 41.89 -18.80 4.82
N ASP A 5 41.44 -20.01 4.48
CA ASP A 5 40.24 -20.48 3.80
C ASP A 5 38.94 -19.78 4.28
N GLU A 6 38.22 -19.09 3.37
CA GLU A 6 36.89 -18.50 3.58
C GLU A 6 35.77 -19.54 3.46
N SER A 7 35.89 -20.65 4.20
CA SER A 7 34.90 -21.73 4.13
C SER A 7 34.52 -22.27 5.51
N ALA A 8 34.31 -21.39 6.50
CA ALA A 8 33.56 -21.72 7.72
C ALA A 8 33.21 -20.49 8.56
N ILE A 9 32.12 -19.78 8.26
CA ILE A 9 31.39 -19.01 9.29
C ILE A 9 29.89 -19.30 9.16
N MET A 10 29.50 -20.33 9.92
CA MET A 10 28.29 -20.41 10.74
C MET A 10 26.94 -20.19 10.05
N SER A 11 26.29 -21.31 9.77
CA SER A 11 24.88 -21.58 10.09
C SER A 11 24.25 -20.50 10.99
N ARG A 12 23.59 -19.52 10.37
CA ARG A 12 22.82 -18.49 11.07
C ARG A 12 21.37 -18.92 11.21
N ASP A 13 20.97 -18.96 12.47
CA ASP A 13 19.68 -19.30 13.03
C ASP A 13 18.50 -18.64 12.27
N PRO A 14 17.48 -19.40 11.82
CA PRO A 14 16.32 -18.84 11.10
C PRO A 14 15.46 -17.90 11.97
N HIS A 15 15.68 -17.85 13.29
CA HIS A 15 14.95 -16.96 14.20
C HIS A 15 15.51 -15.53 14.29
N GLN A 16 16.65 -15.23 13.65
CA GLN A 16 17.25 -13.88 13.65
C GLN A 16 16.74 -12.96 12.52
N ARG A 17 15.79 -13.41 11.69
CA ARG A 17 15.21 -12.64 10.54
C ARG A 17 14.11 -11.63 10.91
N ARG A 18 14.07 -11.09 12.13
CA ARG A 18 13.07 -10.07 12.54
C ARG A 18 13.66 -8.68 12.69
N THR A 19 14.32 -8.19 11.64
CA THR A 19 14.66 -6.77 11.52
C THR A 19 14.67 -6.40 10.04
N ALA A 20 13.48 -6.25 9.46
CA ALA A 20 13.33 -5.88 8.05
C ALA A 20 13.43 -4.35 7.91
N THR A 21 14.65 -3.84 7.80
CA THR A 21 14.87 -2.49 7.29
C THR A 21 15.23 -2.60 5.82
N LEU A 22 14.23 -2.48 4.94
CA LEU A 22 14.42 -2.44 3.49
C LEU A 22 14.39 -0.99 3.03
N PHE A 23 15.56 -0.34 2.93
CA PHE A 23 15.67 0.96 2.27
C PHE A 23 15.70 0.75 0.76
N VAL A 24 14.77 1.37 0.04
CA VAL A 24 14.85 1.55 -1.42
C VAL A 24 14.62 3.04 -1.64
N GLU A 25 15.53 3.70 -2.37
CA GLU A 25 15.49 5.16 -2.65
C GLU A 25 15.09 5.46 -4.11
N SER A 26 14.91 4.45 -4.96
CA SER A 26 14.32 4.56 -6.31
C SER A 26 14.17 3.16 -6.93
N TRP A 27 13.04 2.88 -7.59
CA TRP A 27 12.79 1.59 -8.23
C TRP A 27 11.97 1.72 -9.52
N PRO A 28 12.41 1.13 -10.64
CA PRO A 28 13.51 0.15 -10.78
C PRO A 28 14.89 0.80 -10.77
N ALA A 29 15.88 0.06 -10.27
CA ALA A 29 17.24 0.24 -10.79
C ALA A 29 17.26 -0.13 -12.29
N PRO A 30 18.02 0.58 -13.14
CA PRO A 30 18.13 0.23 -14.55
C PRO A 30 18.59 -1.22 -14.73
N ALA A 31 17.92 -1.96 -15.63
CA ALA A 31 18.31 -3.32 -15.97
C ALA A 31 19.72 -3.31 -16.59
N PRO A 32 20.67 -4.14 -16.11
CA PRO A 32 22.05 -4.12 -16.60
C PRO A 32 22.21 -4.51 -18.08
N ASP A 33 21.20 -5.16 -18.66
CA ASP A 33 21.29 -5.78 -19.99
C ASP A 33 20.38 -5.15 -21.06
N SER A 34 19.75 -3.99 -20.81
CA SER A 34 18.95 -3.29 -21.82
C SER A 34 19.68 -2.05 -22.35
N PRO A 35 20.35 -2.13 -23.52
CA PRO A 35 21.15 -1.04 -24.07
C PRO A 35 20.31 0.05 -24.77
N GLU A 36 18.97 -0.06 -24.79
CA GLU A 36 18.16 0.78 -25.67
C GLU A 36 17.66 2.11 -25.09
N MET A 37 17.76 2.40 -23.78
CA MET A 37 17.56 3.78 -23.31
C MET A 37 18.35 4.13 -22.05
N PRO A 38 18.88 5.36 -21.95
CA PRO A 38 19.64 5.80 -20.79
C PRO A 38 18.78 5.77 -19.51
N PRO A 39 19.37 5.45 -18.34
CA PRO A 39 18.68 5.33 -17.04
C PRO A 39 17.89 6.55 -16.55
N LEU A 40 17.97 7.67 -17.27
CA LEU A 40 17.35 8.96 -16.92
C LEU A 40 16.01 9.19 -17.66
N ALA A 41 15.54 8.26 -18.50
CA ALA A 41 14.41 8.48 -19.39
C ALA A 41 13.04 8.02 -18.85
N TYR A 42 12.98 7.44 -17.65
CA TYR A 42 11.74 6.90 -17.11
C TYR A 42 11.43 7.49 -15.72
N PRO A 43 10.36 8.30 -15.57
CA PRO A 43 9.94 8.81 -14.28
C PRO A 43 9.27 7.68 -13.48
N ALA A 44 10.08 6.85 -12.84
CA ALA A 44 9.60 5.90 -11.85
C ALA A 44 9.32 6.64 -10.53
N PRO A 45 8.30 6.24 -9.74
CA PRO A 45 8.04 6.87 -8.46
C PRO A 45 9.21 6.70 -7.51
N HIS A 46 9.53 7.76 -6.78
CA HIS A 46 10.41 7.68 -5.63
C HIS A 46 9.63 7.09 -4.46
N VAL A 47 9.92 5.82 -4.17
CA VAL A 47 9.26 5.04 -3.12
C VAL A 47 10.24 4.81 -1.98
N ILE A 48 9.85 5.09 -0.74
CA ILE A 48 10.55 4.60 0.45
C ILE A 48 9.67 3.56 1.14
N ALA A 49 10.22 2.38 1.41
CA ALA A 49 9.54 1.34 2.17
C ALA A 49 10.26 1.08 3.50
N CYS A 50 9.52 0.69 4.55
CA CYS A 50 10.12 0.17 5.79
C CYS A 50 9.06 -0.55 6.62
N SER A 51 9.47 -1.53 7.45
CA SER A 51 8.55 -2.13 8.41
C SER A 51 8.30 -1.26 9.65
N ASN A 52 9.17 -0.26 9.89
CA ASN A 52 9.03 0.68 11.00
C ASN A 52 8.13 1.85 10.60
N ALA A 53 7.17 2.19 11.46
CA ALA A 53 6.26 3.32 11.28
C ALA A 53 6.98 4.67 11.15
N SER A 54 8.25 4.79 11.59
CA SER A 54 9.05 5.99 11.40
C SER A 54 9.20 6.43 9.94
N VAL A 55 9.02 5.51 8.98
CA VAL A 55 9.03 5.83 7.54
C VAL A 55 7.94 6.82 7.14
N LEU A 56 6.86 6.92 7.92
CA LEU A 56 5.80 7.90 7.68
C LEU A 56 6.29 9.34 7.83
N LEU A 57 7.42 9.57 8.52
CA LEU A 57 8.05 10.88 8.57
C LEU A 57 8.53 11.33 7.19
N ASP A 58 8.95 10.41 6.32
CA ASP A 58 9.39 10.74 4.96
C ASP A 58 8.27 11.30 4.06
N LEU A 59 7.01 11.25 4.51
CA LEU A 59 5.90 11.95 3.84
C LEU A 59 6.11 13.47 3.76
N HIS A 60 6.89 14.08 4.66
CA HIS A 60 7.18 15.51 4.57
C HIS A 60 8.14 15.86 3.41
N ARG A 61 8.83 14.87 2.85
CA ARG A 61 9.88 15.09 1.86
C ARG A 61 9.27 15.38 0.49
N GLY A 62 9.73 16.44 -0.16
CA GLY A 62 9.21 16.84 -1.48
C GLY A 62 9.68 15.97 -2.65
N ASP A 63 10.72 15.17 -2.45
CA ASP A 63 11.32 14.28 -3.45
C ASP A 63 10.73 12.86 -3.45
N ILE A 64 9.85 12.54 -2.49
CA ILE A 64 9.25 11.21 -2.32
C ILE A 64 7.81 11.21 -2.77
N ASP A 65 7.47 10.34 -3.72
CA ASP A 65 6.12 10.19 -4.28
C ASP A 65 5.27 9.23 -3.45
N MET A 66 5.89 8.18 -2.89
CA MET A 66 5.20 7.16 -2.11
C MET A 66 6.00 6.69 -0.90
N VAL A 67 5.30 6.47 0.21
CA VAL A 67 5.83 5.83 1.41
C VAL A 67 5.06 4.53 1.69
N VAL A 68 5.78 3.44 1.87
CA VAL A 68 5.21 2.12 2.20
C VAL A 68 5.62 1.70 3.60
N TRP A 69 4.65 1.57 4.48
CA TRP A 69 4.82 0.99 5.80
C TRP A 69 4.45 -0.50 5.76
N GLY A 70 5.48 -1.36 5.69
CA GLY A 70 5.36 -2.83 5.67
C GLY A 70 5.05 -3.39 7.05
N ARG A 71 3.80 -3.24 7.52
CA ARG A 71 3.40 -3.60 8.88
C ARG A 71 3.64 -5.08 9.17
N VAL A 72 4.22 -5.37 10.33
CA VAL A 72 4.31 -6.74 10.85
C VAL A 72 3.08 -6.98 11.73
N VAL A 73 2.13 -7.75 11.21
CA VAL A 73 0.92 -8.14 11.96
C VAL A 73 1.08 -9.54 12.56
N PRO A 74 0.39 -9.87 13.67
CA PRO A 74 0.36 -11.22 14.21
C PRO A 74 -0.28 -12.23 13.24
N ASP A 75 0.23 -13.47 13.19
CA ASP A 75 -0.29 -14.55 12.32
C ASP A 75 -1.81 -14.82 12.50
N VAL A 76 -2.38 -14.51 13.67
CA VAL A 76 -3.82 -14.64 13.93
C VAL A 76 -4.65 -13.73 13.03
N TRP A 77 -4.13 -12.58 12.58
CA TRP A 77 -4.80 -11.70 11.63
C TRP A 77 -4.93 -12.38 10.26
N HIS A 78 -3.86 -12.99 9.77
CA HIS A 78 -3.87 -13.75 8.52
C HIS A 78 -4.87 -14.91 8.56
N LYS A 79 -4.90 -15.66 9.67
CA LYS A 79 -5.84 -16.78 9.86
C LYS A 79 -7.30 -16.32 9.89
N ALA A 80 -7.59 -15.25 10.62
CA ALA A 80 -8.94 -14.71 10.75
C ALA A 80 -9.53 -14.28 9.40
N LEU A 81 -8.69 -13.74 8.49
CA LEU A 81 -9.14 -13.33 7.16
C LEU A 81 -9.23 -14.47 6.15
N ALA A 82 -8.43 -15.52 6.31
CA ALA A 82 -8.54 -16.71 5.46
C ALA A 82 -9.90 -17.43 5.61
N GLU A 83 -10.54 -17.27 6.76
CA GLU A 83 -11.84 -17.88 7.09
C GLU A 83 -13.03 -16.93 6.86
N ALA A 84 -12.78 -15.70 6.41
CA ALA A 84 -13.83 -14.70 6.27
C ALA A 84 -14.79 -15.03 5.12
N PRO A 85 -16.12 -14.86 5.32
CA PRO A 85 -17.10 -15.16 4.28
C PRO A 85 -16.95 -14.25 3.07
N SER A 86 -17.13 -14.85 1.89
CA SER A 86 -16.97 -14.22 0.58
C SER A 86 -18.26 -13.55 0.10
N SER A 87 -18.70 -12.49 0.76
CA SER A 87 -19.82 -11.66 0.26
C SER A 87 -19.28 -10.38 -0.35
N GLN A 88 -19.66 -10.09 -1.60
CA GLN A 88 -19.37 -8.81 -2.23
C GLN A 88 -20.01 -7.68 -1.42
N THR A 89 -19.20 -6.70 -1.01
CA THR A 89 -19.62 -5.57 -0.20
C THR A 89 -18.76 -4.36 -0.54
N VAL A 90 -19.41 -3.22 -0.68
CA VAL A 90 -18.77 -1.91 -0.86
C VAL A 90 -19.29 -0.96 0.20
N PHE A 91 -18.37 -0.28 0.86
CA PHE A 91 -18.61 0.94 1.61
C PHE A 91 -17.82 2.05 0.91
N ASP A 92 -18.49 3.13 0.53
CA ASP A 92 -17.89 4.31 -0.09
C ASP A 92 -18.60 5.54 0.45
N MET A 93 -17.85 6.38 1.16
CA MET A 93 -18.39 7.58 1.80
C MET A 93 -17.35 8.70 1.78
N SER A 94 -17.80 9.92 1.53
CA SER A 94 -17.02 11.14 1.76
C SER A 94 -17.57 11.89 2.96
N GLY A 95 -16.69 12.48 3.77
CA GLY A 95 -17.06 13.24 4.96
C GLY A 95 -15.85 13.74 5.74
N THR A 96 -16.11 14.30 6.92
CA THR A 96 -15.06 14.58 7.90
C THR A 96 -14.57 13.27 8.55
N PRO A 97 -13.38 13.27 9.19
CA PRO A 97 -12.90 12.10 9.93
C PRO A 97 -13.92 11.55 10.95
N ASP A 98 -14.60 12.44 11.67
CA ASP A 98 -15.61 12.06 12.67
C ASP A 98 -16.84 11.40 12.01
N GLU A 99 -17.34 11.97 10.90
CA GLU A 99 -18.47 11.41 10.15
C GLU A 99 -18.14 10.01 9.60
N LEU A 100 -16.90 9.82 9.12
CA LEU A 100 -16.43 8.52 8.63
C LEU A 100 -16.27 7.51 9.77
N ALA A 101 -15.76 7.93 10.93
CA ALA A 101 -15.66 7.08 12.11
C ALA A 101 -17.04 6.60 12.60
N ASP A 102 -18.01 7.51 12.66
CA ASP A 102 -19.40 7.20 13.02
C ASP A 102 -20.03 6.23 12.01
N ALA A 103 -19.78 6.43 10.72
CA ALA A 103 -20.29 5.55 9.66
C ALA A 103 -19.70 4.13 9.74
N LEU A 104 -18.40 4.00 10.04
CA LEU A 104 -17.74 2.71 10.26
C LEU A 104 -18.30 1.96 11.48
N ALA A 105 -18.76 2.70 12.51
CA ALA A 105 -19.43 2.13 13.68
C ALA A 105 -20.90 1.77 13.44
N SER A 106 -21.45 2.04 12.25
CA SER A 106 -22.84 1.73 11.94
C SER A 106 -23.09 0.21 11.91
N ARG A 107 -24.30 -0.19 12.34
CA ARG A 107 -24.70 -1.59 12.36
C ARG A 107 -24.66 -2.26 10.97
N ALA A 108 -24.85 -1.47 9.90
CA ALA A 108 -24.76 -1.97 8.54
C ALA A 108 -23.32 -2.40 8.20
N VAL A 109 -22.35 -1.52 8.48
CA VAL A 109 -20.93 -1.76 8.20
C VAL A 109 -20.36 -2.88 9.08
N ILE A 110 -20.69 -2.89 10.38
CA ILE A 110 -20.27 -3.93 11.34
C ILE A 110 -20.70 -5.34 10.90
N LYS A 111 -21.86 -5.45 10.23
CA LYS A 111 -22.34 -6.74 9.71
C LYS A 111 -21.67 -7.16 8.41
N ALA A 112 -21.12 -6.19 7.66
CA ALA A 112 -20.65 -6.41 6.31
C ALA A 112 -19.14 -6.69 6.24
N PHE A 113 -18.37 -6.20 7.21
CA PHE A 113 -16.92 -6.39 7.26
C PHE A 113 -16.45 -7.05 8.57
N PRO A 114 -15.33 -7.81 8.54
CA PRO A 114 -14.76 -8.40 9.75
C PRO A 114 -14.39 -7.35 10.81
N PRO A 115 -14.65 -7.58 12.11
CA PRO A 115 -14.32 -6.63 13.17
C PRO A 115 -12.84 -6.23 13.20
N LEU A 116 -11.95 -7.17 12.91
CA LEU A 116 -10.51 -6.95 12.79
C LEU A 116 -10.18 -5.85 11.77
N VAL A 117 -10.81 -5.91 10.59
CA VAL A 117 -10.62 -4.94 9.52
C VAL A 117 -11.19 -3.59 9.92
N LEU A 118 -12.37 -3.56 10.54
CA LEU A 118 -12.98 -2.29 10.97
C LEU A 118 -12.16 -1.56 12.04
N SER A 119 -11.60 -2.30 13.00
CA SER A 119 -10.69 -1.71 14.00
C SER A 119 -9.43 -1.14 13.34
N ASP A 120 -8.81 -1.89 12.42
CA ASP A 120 -7.63 -1.41 11.71
C ASP A 120 -7.93 -0.20 10.81
N VAL A 121 -9.06 -0.22 10.10
CA VAL A 121 -9.52 0.90 9.26
C VAL A 121 -9.75 2.16 10.10
N ALA A 122 -10.29 2.05 11.32
CA ALA A 122 -10.48 3.19 12.21
C ALA A 122 -9.14 3.78 12.69
N GLU A 123 -8.14 2.93 12.96
CA GLU A 123 -6.78 3.38 13.31
C GLU A 123 -6.09 4.06 12.12
N LEU A 124 -6.20 3.48 10.92
CA LEU A 124 -5.64 4.05 9.69
C LEU A 124 -6.34 5.35 9.29
N LEU A 125 -7.66 5.45 9.47
CA LEU A 125 -8.42 6.69 9.30
C LEU A 125 -7.90 7.77 10.25
N SER A 126 -7.71 7.44 11.53
CA SER A 126 -7.18 8.38 12.53
C SER A 126 -5.76 8.84 12.18
N LEU A 127 -4.90 7.92 11.75
CA LEU A 127 -3.55 8.22 11.27
C LEU A 127 -3.57 9.14 10.04
N PHE A 128 -4.42 8.81 9.06
CA PHE A 128 -4.53 9.58 7.83
C PHE A 128 -5.01 11.02 8.12
N SER A 129 -6.02 11.17 8.97
CA SER A 129 -6.50 12.48 9.43
C SER A 129 -5.42 13.31 10.13
N ALA A 130 -4.60 12.67 10.97
CA ALA A 130 -3.47 13.36 11.61
C ALA A 130 -2.43 13.85 10.59
N VAL A 131 -2.19 13.09 9.51
CA VAL A 131 -1.27 13.48 8.44
C VAL A 131 -1.87 14.58 7.55
N THR A 132 -3.18 14.54 7.29
CA THR A 132 -3.86 15.47 6.39
C THR A 132 -4.51 16.66 7.10
N GLN A 133 -4.25 16.83 8.40
CA GLN A 133 -4.76 17.93 9.24
C GLN A 133 -6.30 17.99 9.24
N ASP A 134 -6.94 16.83 9.40
CA ASP A 134 -8.40 16.68 9.51
C ASP A 134 -9.19 17.24 8.31
N CYS A 135 -8.57 17.30 7.12
CA CYS A 135 -9.29 17.68 5.90
C CYS A 135 -10.42 16.67 5.59
N PRO A 136 -11.44 17.04 4.79
CA PRO A 136 -12.43 16.09 4.29
C PRO A 136 -11.77 14.94 3.52
N GLN A 137 -12.35 13.75 3.65
CA GLN A 137 -11.79 12.52 3.10
C GLN A 137 -12.88 11.69 2.43
N ARG A 138 -12.46 10.81 1.53
CA ARG A 138 -13.29 9.75 0.95
C ARG A 138 -12.72 8.41 1.37
N LEU A 139 -13.47 7.63 2.12
CA LEU A 139 -13.10 6.27 2.53
C LEU A 139 -13.87 5.27 1.68
N ARG A 140 -13.13 4.35 1.06
CA ARG A 140 -13.67 3.20 0.36
C ARG A 140 -13.12 1.91 0.99
N LEU A 141 -14.03 1.03 1.39
CA LEU A 141 -13.74 -0.32 1.83
C LEU A 141 -14.51 -1.29 0.94
N THR A 142 -13.81 -2.17 0.23
CA THR A 142 -14.46 -3.04 -0.75
C THR A 142 -13.88 -4.45 -0.75
N THR A 143 -14.70 -5.42 -1.12
CA THR A 143 -14.26 -6.77 -1.55
C THR A 143 -14.39 -6.96 -3.07
N GLU A 144 -14.90 -5.95 -3.78
CA GLU A 144 -15.12 -5.99 -5.23
C GLU A 144 -13.87 -5.57 -6.01
N SER A 145 -13.82 -5.98 -7.28
CA SER A 145 -12.87 -5.43 -8.25
C SER A 145 -13.01 -3.93 -8.34
N LEU A 146 -11.88 -3.24 -8.30
CA LEU A 146 -11.80 -1.84 -8.63
C LEU A 146 -10.77 -1.68 -9.75
N ASP A 147 -11.15 -2.14 -10.95
CA ASP A 147 -10.35 -1.95 -12.17
C ASP A 147 -10.11 -0.47 -12.50
N ASP A 148 -10.85 0.46 -11.86
CA ASP A 148 -10.74 1.91 -12.10
C ASP A 148 -10.97 2.75 -10.82
N THR A 149 -10.13 2.56 -9.80
CA THR A 149 -10.02 3.57 -8.72
C THR A 149 -9.16 4.74 -9.16
N GLY A 150 -9.71 5.59 -10.04
CA GLY A 150 -9.11 6.87 -10.36
C GLY A 150 -8.65 7.59 -9.08
N PHE A 151 -7.36 7.87 -8.99
CA PHE A 151 -6.82 8.82 -8.03
C PHE A 151 -6.69 10.15 -8.77
N GLU A 152 -7.39 11.17 -8.31
CA GLU A 152 -7.07 12.53 -8.76
C GLU A 152 -5.76 12.93 -8.09
N ALA A 153 -4.64 12.56 -8.72
CA ALA A 153 -3.28 12.82 -8.26
C ALA A 153 -2.92 14.30 -8.39
N VAL A 154 -3.77 15.22 -7.93
CA VAL A 154 -3.49 16.66 -7.92
C VAL A 154 -2.49 17.00 -6.82
N PRO A 155 -1.63 18.03 -6.98
CA PRO A 155 -0.67 18.40 -5.94
C PRO A 155 -1.34 18.63 -4.58
N GLY A 156 -0.76 18.08 -3.53
CA GLY A 156 -1.31 18.16 -2.17
C GLY A 156 -2.47 17.21 -1.90
N ALA A 157 -2.92 16.42 -2.89
CA ALA A 157 -3.73 15.25 -2.59
C ALA A 157 -2.88 14.15 -1.96
N LEU A 158 -3.48 13.34 -1.09
CA LEU A 158 -2.89 12.18 -0.49
C LEU A 158 -3.88 11.01 -0.60
N ARG A 159 -3.35 9.83 -0.87
CA ARG A 159 -4.09 8.56 -0.84
C ARG A 159 -3.42 7.59 0.11
N LEU A 160 -4.21 6.91 0.93
CA LEU A 160 -3.81 5.73 1.68
C LEU A 160 -4.40 4.49 1.02
N VAL A 161 -3.59 3.45 0.84
CA VAL A 161 -4.03 2.13 0.40
C VAL A 161 -3.55 1.07 1.39
N CYS A 162 -4.46 0.18 1.79
CA CYS A 162 -4.13 -1.04 2.54
C CYS A 162 -4.94 -2.21 2.00
N CYS A 163 -4.27 -3.35 1.82
CA CYS A 163 -4.91 -4.58 1.37
C CYS A 163 -4.97 -5.60 2.51
N TYR A 164 -6.02 -6.41 2.56
CA TYR A 164 -6.24 -7.41 3.60
C TYR A 164 -6.55 -8.78 3.00
N GLY A 165 -6.05 -9.83 3.66
CA GLY A 165 -6.27 -11.20 3.20
C GLY A 165 -5.54 -11.44 1.87
N SER A 166 -6.26 -11.94 0.88
CA SER A 166 -5.74 -12.24 -0.46
C SER A 166 -5.67 -11.02 -1.39
N ALA A 167 -6.16 -9.85 -0.97
CA ALA A 167 -6.11 -8.62 -1.76
C ALA A 167 -4.66 -8.18 -1.97
N SER A 168 -4.41 -7.59 -3.13
CA SER A 168 -3.14 -6.95 -3.44
C SER A 168 -3.39 -5.63 -4.17
N ALA A 169 -2.46 -4.70 -4.04
CA ALA A 169 -2.43 -3.50 -4.88
C ALA A 169 -1.12 -3.50 -5.66
N GLU A 170 -1.17 -3.06 -6.89
CA GLU A 170 -0.02 -2.93 -7.76
C GLU A 170 0.21 -1.47 -8.14
N TRP A 171 1.46 -1.13 -8.37
CA TRP A 171 1.82 0.08 -9.08
C TRP A 171 2.84 -0.23 -10.16
N CYS A 172 2.71 0.49 -11.27
CA CYS A 172 3.67 0.42 -12.36
C CYS A 172 4.63 1.60 -12.26
N SER A 173 5.91 1.39 -12.56
CA SER A 173 6.88 2.48 -12.68
C SER A 173 6.93 3.10 -14.09
N TYR A 174 5.98 2.73 -14.95
CA TYR A 174 5.93 3.12 -16.36
C TYR A 174 4.52 3.59 -16.73
N PRO A 175 4.40 4.63 -17.58
CA PRO A 175 3.11 5.08 -18.11
C PRO A 175 2.38 4.00 -18.92
N ASP A 176 3.13 3.14 -19.63
CA ASP A 176 2.58 1.92 -20.22
C ASP A 176 2.70 0.76 -19.23
N PRO A 177 1.59 0.30 -18.66
CA PRO A 177 1.61 -0.76 -17.67
C PRO A 177 1.88 -2.16 -18.25
N ASN A 178 1.91 -2.31 -19.58
CA ASN A 178 2.32 -3.55 -20.26
C ASN A 178 3.82 -3.57 -20.59
N ALA A 179 4.50 -2.42 -20.51
CA ALA A 179 5.91 -2.26 -20.85
C ALA A 179 6.82 -2.12 -19.62
N GLY A 180 6.24 -2.06 -18.42
CA GLY A 180 6.94 -1.76 -17.18
C GLY A 180 7.02 -2.90 -16.17
N MET A 181 7.88 -2.74 -15.17
CA MET A 181 7.84 -3.58 -13.97
C MET A 181 6.67 -3.17 -13.09
N THR A 182 5.87 -4.16 -12.71
CA THR A 182 4.77 -4.03 -11.77
C THR A 182 5.24 -4.46 -10.38
N SER A 183 5.04 -3.60 -9.39
CA SER A 183 5.35 -3.89 -8.00
C SER A 183 4.06 -4.10 -7.22
N THR A 184 4.08 -4.99 -6.22
CA THR A 184 2.91 -5.36 -5.42
C THR A 184 3.03 -4.89 -3.98
N LEU A 185 1.92 -4.51 -3.38
CA LEU A 185 1.77 -4.21 -1.96
C LEU A 185 1.37 -5.48 -1.21
N ASP A 186 2.22 -5.90 -0.28
CA ASP A 186 1.92 -7.06 0.57
C ASP A 186 0.68 -6.81 1.45
N SER A 187 -0.03 -7.89 1.78
CA SER A 187 -1.16 -7.84 2.70
C SER A 187 -0.77 -7.17 4.02
N PHE A 188 -1.64 -6.31 4.53
CA PHE A 188 -1.45 -5.43 5.69
C PHE A 188 -0.41 -4.31 5.54
N SER A 189 0.35 -4.25 4.45
CA SER A 189 1.19 -3.08 4.18
C SER A 189 0.32 -1.87 3.86
N VAL A 190 0.78 -0.69 4.29
CA VAL A 190 0.08 0.58 4.09
C VAL A 190 0.92 1.45 3.17
N ALA A 191 0.35 1.84 2.03
CA ALA A 191 0.98 2.79 1.13
C ALA A 191 0.33 4.17 1.28
N PHE A 192 1.15 5.21 1.40
CA PHE A 192 0.74 6.60 1.30
C PHE A 192 1.30 7.17 0.00
N ILE A 193 0.43 7.66 -0.86
CA ILE A 193 0.74 8.10 -2.22
C ILE A 193 0.40 9.58 -2.32
N LYS A 194 1.35 10.40 -2.77
CA LYS A 194 1.13 11.84 -2.99
C LYS A 194 0.63 12.09 -4.40
N GLY A 195 -0.30 13.02 -4.53
CA GLY A 195 -0.66 13.59 -5.82
C GLY A 195 0.44 14.54 -6.32
N SER A 196 0.62 14.60 -7.63
CA SER A 196 1.70 15.31 -8.31
C SER A 196 1.17 16.14 -9.48
N ASP A 197 1.74 17.31 -9.73
CA ASP A 197 1.35 18.22 -10.83
C ASP A 197 1.50 17.64 -12.26
N GLY A 198 2.11 16.46 -12.43
CA GLY A 198 2.37 15.87 -13.73
C GLY A 198 1.26 14.95 -14.21
N GLN A 199 0.67 15.26 -15.38
CA GLN A 199 -0.10 14.28 -16.18
C GLN A 199 0.73 13.01 -16.51
N ASP A 200 2.06 13.08 -16.41
CA ASP A 200 3.02 12.03 -16.77
C ASP A 200 3.80 11.44 -15.58
N ALA A 201 3.43 11.76 -14.33
CA ALA A 201 4.07 11.19 -13.14
C ALA A 201 3.52 9.78 -12.83
N GLY A 202 3.70 8.89 -13.80
CA GLY A 202 4.19 7.51 -13.67
C GLY A 202 3.56 6.49 -12.72
N CYS A 203 2.58 6.83 -11.88
CA CYS A 203 2.00 5.90 -10.91
C CYS A 203 0.57 5.52 -11.28
N LEU A 204 0.46 4.60 -12.24
CA LEU A 204 -0.78 3.85 -12.42
C LEU A 204 -0.89 2.83 -11.27
N HIS A 205 -1.71 3.17 -10.29
CA HIS A 205 -2.11 2.27 -9.23
C HIS A 205 -3.26 1.39 -9.74
N ARG A 206 -3.05 0.09 -9.65
CA ARG A 206 -4.08 -0.91 -9.94
C ARG A 206 -4.37 -1.66 -8.68
N ILE A 207 -5.64 -1.96 -8.47
CA ILE A 207 -6.04 -2.83 -7.39
C ILE A 207 -6.19 -4.22 -7.98
N CYS A 208 -5.37 -5.16 -7.51
CA CYS A 208 -5.19 -6.44 -8.17
C CYS A 208 -5.90 -7.56 -7.45
N HIS A 209 -6.47 -8.43 -8.27
CA HIS A 209 -7.18 -9.61 -7.84
C HIS A 209 -6.23 -10.67 -7.31
N ALA A 210 -6.66 -11.32 -6.23
CA ALA A 210 -6.19 -12.65 -5.94
C ALA A 210 -6.53 -13.55 -7.14
N GLY A 211 -5.56 -14.31 -7.66
CA GLY A 211 -5.72 -15.10 -8.88
C GLY A 211 -6.93 -16.04 -8.83
N HIS A 212 -7.35 -16.54 -10.00
CA HIS A 212 -8.54 -17.37 -10.20
C HIS A 212 -8.64 -18.63 -9.29
N ASP A 213 -7.56 -18.96 -8.57
CA ASP A 213 -7.39 -20.10 -7.67
C ASP A 213 -7.53 -19.79 -6.16
N THR A 214 -7.73 -18.52 -5.76
CA THR A 214 -7.94 -18.15 -4.36
C THR A 214 -9.42 -17.92 -4.06
N THR A 215 -10.03 -18.84 -3.32
CA THR A 215 -11.47 -18.87 -3.01
C THR A 215 -11.94 -17.81 -2.03
N ALA A 216 -11.04 -17.05 -1.39
CA ALA A 216 -11.41 -15.98 -0.47
C ALA A 216 -11.18 -14.61 -1.12
N PRO A 217 -12.20 -13.73 -1.20
CA PRO A 217 -12.01 -12.36 -1.68
C PRO A 217 -11.20 -11.56 -0.65
N GLY A 218 -10.22 -10.82 -1.13
CA GLY A 218 -9.50 -9.86 -0.32
C GLY A 218 -10.33 -8.61 -0.05
N ILE A 219 -9.87 -7.78 0.89
CA ILE A 219 -10.49 -6.48 1.16
C ILE A 219 -9.48 -5.38 0.84
N HIS A 220 -9.94 -4.34 0.15
CA HIS A 220 -9.16 -3.14 -0.15
C HIS A 220 -9.71 -1.96 0.67
N LEU A 221 -8.83 -1.29 1.38
CA LEU A 221 -9.05 0.03 1.98
C LEU A 221 -8.36 1.07 1.13
N ILE A 222 -9.10 2.13 0.79
CA ILE A 222 -8.61 3.33 0.14
C ILE A 222 -9.14 4.53 0.91
N ILE A 223 -8.27 5.47 1.26
CA ILE A 223 -8.67 6.76 1.83
C ILE A 223 -8.04 7.86 1.00
N ASP A 224 -8.85 8.77 0.46
CA ASP A 224 -8.40 9.90 -0.33
C ASP A 224 -8.68 11.21 0.41
N THR A 225 -7.76 12.16 0.33
CA THR A 225 -8.10 13.57 0.61
C THR A 225 -9.11 14.07 -0.42
N VAL A 226 -10.13 14.79 0.03
CA VAL A 226 -11.10 15.47 -0.85
C VAL A 226 -10.82 16.96 -0.81
N ARG A 227 -10.63 17.59 -1.98
CA ARG A 227 -10.58 19.06 -2.06
C ARG A 227 -11.99 19.61 -1.85
N GLY A 228 -12.11 20.56 -0.91
CA GLY A 228 -13.31 21.37 -0.73
C GLY A 228 -13.46 22.45 -1.80
#